data_AF-A0A1I8B8G0-F1
#
_entry.id   AF-A0A1I8B8G0-F1
#
_cell.length_a   1.000
_cell.length_b   1.000
_cell.length_c   1.000
_cell.angle_alpha   90.00
_cell.angle_beta   90.00
_cell.angle_gamma   90.00
#
_symmetry.space_group_name_H-M   'P 1'
#
loop_
_entity.id
_entity.type
_entity.pdbx_description
1 polymer ?
#
loop_
_entity_poly.entity_id
_entity_poly.type
_entity_poly.pdbx_seq_one_letter_code
_entity_poly.pdbx_strand_id
1 'polypeptide(L)'
;MGTLVPLTENDIKGINEMFNTFAEYSHCHFTVRIDKDLVQGDLPNNIEVRDEKTEFIDQQGILGVPQICIPYHSEQEYTAAILENLGIGIWVNRDNLANEISQAIFKILPHPQYFNLFGSKYSKYAWNIREMISNDVHQYSQKDKLLDIVARVIQN
;
A
#
# COMPACT_ATOMS: atom_id res chain seq x y z
N MET A 1 -9.23 17.76 17.07
CA MET A 1 -8.24 18.34 16.13
C MET A 1 -6.91 17.68 16.45
N GLY A 2 -6.48 16.72 15.62
CA GLY A 2 -5.14 16.17 15.73
C GLY A 2 -4.16 17.19 15.15
N THR A 3 -3.20 17.64 15.95
CA THR A 3 -2.06 18.43 15.46
C THR A 3 -1.27 17.58 14.48
N LEU A 4 -1.05 18.08 13.26
CA LEU A 4 -0.09 17.53 12.31
C LEU A 4 1.26 17.44 13.02
N VAL A 5 1.72 16.22 13.32
CA VAL A 5 3.06 16.00 13.88
C VAL A 5 4.04 16.06 12.71
N PRO A 6 4.86 17.12 12.58
CA PRO A 6 5.72 17.30 11.42
C PRO A 6 6.60 16.08 11.19
N LEU A 7 6.83 15.72 9.92
CA LEU A 7 7.82 14.71 9.57
C LEU A 7 9.19 15.14 10.10
N THR A 8 9.88 14.17 10.69
CA THR A 8 11.25 14.35 11.15
C THR A 8 12.22 14.31 9.96
N GLU A 9 13.43 14.85 10.13
CA GLU A 9 14.49 14.70 9.11
C GLU A 9 14.77 13.21 8.79
N ASN A 10 14.61 12.34 9.78
CA ASN A 10 14.76 10.90 9.61
C ASN A 10 13.66 10.30 8.72
N ASP A 11 12.41 10.78 8.84
CA ASP A 11 11.32 10.36 7.97
C ASP A 11 11.64 10.72 6.50
N ILE A 12 12.08 11.95 6.25
CA ILE A 12 12.44 12.44 4.90
C ILE A 12 13.59 11.60 4.32
N LYS A 13 14.61 11.32 5.12
CA LYS A 13 15.72 10.47 4.69
C LYS A 13 15.23 9.06 4.32
N GLY A 14 14.34 8.48 5.12
CA GLY A 14 13.77 7.17 4.84
C GLY A 14 12.91 7.12 3.58
N ILE A 15 12.13 8.17 3.31
CA ILE A 15 11.36 8.30 2.07
C ILE A 15 12.28 8.34 0.84
N ASN A 16 13.38 9.09 0.91
CA ASN A 16 14.35 9.17 -0.19
C ASN A 16 15.07 7.83 -0.41
N GLU A 17 15.46 7.13 0.66
CA GLU A 17 16.04 5.78 0.56
C GLU A 17 15.06 4.78 -0.05
N MET A 18 13.76 4.88 0.27
CA MET A 18 12.70 4.10 -0.39
C MET A 18 12.64 4.40 -1.89
N PHE A 19 12.56 5.66 -2.30
CA PHE A 19 12.47 6.00 -3.73
C PHE A 19 13.70 5.54 -4.51
N ASN A 20 14.89 5.63 -3.93
CA ASN A 20 16.11 5.09 -4.53
C ASN A 20 16.02 3.56 -4.70
N THR A 21 15.54 2.85 -3.68
CA THR A 21 15.32 1.40 -3.76
C THR A 21 14.34 1.04 -4.87
N PHE A 22 13.22 1.76 -4.99
CA PHE A 22 12.23 1.55 -6.05
C PHE A 22 12.79 1.81 -7.45
N ALA A 23 13.70 2.77 -7.61
CA ALA A 23 14.34 3.07 -8.88
C ALA A 23 15.13 1.86 -9.44
N GLU A 24 15.64 0.97 -8.58
CA GLU A 24 16.37 -0.23 -8.99
C GLU A 24 15.46 -1.28 -9.65
N TYR A 25 14.16 -1.25 -9.35
CA TYR A 25 13.16 -2.17 -9.92
C TYR A 25 12.48 -1.57 -11.16
N SER A 26 13.26 -1.37 -12.23
CA SER A 26 12.82 -0.70 -13.47
C SER A 26 11.64 -1.35 -14.21
N HIS A 27 11.32 -2.61 -13.91
CA HIS A 27 10.17 -3.35 -14.46
C HIS A 27 8.92 -3.31 -13.57
N CYS A 28 9.01 -2.71 -12.38
CA CYS A 28 7.90 -2.59 -11.44
C CYS A 28 7.41 -1.15 -11.43
N HIS A 29 6.10 -0.95 -11.45
CA HIS A 29 5.50 0.36 -11.21
C HIS A 29 5.04 0.46 -9.75
N PHE A 30 5.52 1.48 -9.04
CA PHE A 30 5.16 1.78 -7.67
C PHE A 30 4.25 3.00 -7.61
N THR A 31 3.15 2.90 -6.85
CA THR A 31 2.34 4.05 -6.47
C THR A 31 2.53 4.31 -4.98
N VAL A 32 2.98 5.51 -4.62
CA VAL A 32 3.25 5.93 -3.24
C VAL A 32 2.26 7.02 -2.86
N ARG A 33 1.67 6.91 -1.66
CA ARG A 33 0.71 7.89 -1.14
C ARG A 33 1.38 8.71 -0.05
N ILE A 34 1.74 9.94 -0.38
CA ILE A 34 2.40 10.88 0.52
C ILE A 34 2.09 12.30 0.05
N ASP A 35 2.03 13.27 0.97
CA ASP A 35 1.94 14.68 0.59
C ASP A 35 3.09 15.02 -0.38
N LYS A 36 2.72 15.57 -1.54
CA LYS A 36 3.65 15.87 -2.63
C LYS A 36 4.71 16.89 -2.21
N ASP A 37 4.38 17.76 -1.26
CA ASP A 37 5.31 18.77 -0.74
C ASP A 37 6.48 18.13 0.03
N LEU A 38 6.38 16.84 0.36
CA LEU A 38 7.41 16.07 1.06
C LEU A 38 8.37 15.34 0.11
N VAL A 39 8.03 15.28 -1.18
CA VAL A 39 8.86 14.65 -2.20
C VAL A 39 9.92 15.64 -2.63
N GLN A 40 11.19 15.32 -2.38
CA GLN A 40 12.31 16.15 -2.79
C GLN A 40 12.94 15.60 -4.08
N GLY A 41 13.09 16.48 -5.07
CA GLY A 41 13.77 16.17 -6.33
C GLY A 41 12.90 15.42 -7.35
N ASP A 42 13.56 14.96 -8.42
CA ASP A 42 12.89 14.23 -9.49
C ASP A 42 12.59 12.79 -9.07
N LEU A 43 11.35 12.37 -9.30
CA LEU A 43 10.95 10.99 -9.07
C LEU A 43 11.40 10.09 -10.23
N PRO A 44 11.90 8.87 -9.94
CA PRO A 44 12.08 7.82 -10.93
C PRO A 44 10.80 7.57 -11.76
N ASN A 45 10.95 7.31 -13.06
CA ASN A 45 9.83 7.15 -14.01
C ASN A 45 8.87 6.00 -13.64
N ASN A 46 9.31 5.06 -12.80
CA ASN A 46 8.53 3.93 -12.36
C ASN A 46 7.79 4.18 -11.03
N ILE A 47 7.82 5.41 -10.50
CA ILE A 47 7.19 5.81 -9.25
C ILE A 47 6.14 6.90 -9.52
N GLU A 48 4.91 6.66 -9.08
CA GLU A 48 3.82 7.63 -9.08
C GLU A 48 3.52 8.05 -7.64
N VAL A 49 3.59 9.36 -7.33
CA VAL A 49 3.14 9.88 -6.03
C VAL A 49 1.72 10.43 -6.12
N ARG A 50 0.84 9.94 -5.25
CA ARG A 50 -0.55 10.38 -5.08
C ARG A 50 -0.73 11.09 -3.74
N ASP A 51 -1.55 12.14 -3.76
CA ASP A 51 -1.89 12.91 -2.56
C ASP A 51 -2.67 12.04 -1.55
N GLU A 52 -2.30 12.16 -0.29
CA GLU A 52 -2.83 11.42 0.87
C GLU A 52 -4.32 11.67 1.14
N LYS A 53 -4.90 12.72 0.55
CA LYS A 53 -6.30 13.13 0.75
C LYS A 53 -7.35 12.19 0.13
N THR A 54 -6.96 11.01 -0.37
CA THR A 54 -7.88 10.12 -1.12
C THR A 54 -8.24 8.84 -0.37
N GLU A 55 -9.56 8.73 -0.13
CA GLU A 55 -10.43 7.62 0.31
C GLU A 55 -9.85 6.38 1.03
N PHE A 56 -10.62 5.97 2.03
CA PHE A 56 -10.45 4.84 2.96
C PHE A 56 -9.87 3.53 2.40
N ILE A 57 -10.17 3.18 1.13
CA ILE A 57 -9.49 2.15 0.35
C ILE A 57 -9.55 2.60 -1.11
N ASP A 58 -8.42 2.61 -1.80
CA ASP A 58 -8.38 3.09 -3.18
C ASP A 58 -8.62 1.99 -4.22
N GLN A 59 -8.77 2.43 -5.47
CA GLN A 59 -8.93 1.56 -6.61
C GLN A 59 -7.81 0.52 -6.76
N GLN A 60 -6.58 0.75 -6.27
CA GLN A 60 -5.46 -0.22 -6.35
C GLN A 60 -5.73 -1.47 -5.51
N GLY A 61 -6.32 -1.32 -4.32
CA GLY A 61 -6.77 -2.46 -3.50
C GLY A 61 -7.84 -3.28 -4.22
N ILE A 62 -8.71 -2.60 -4.98
CA ILE A 62 -9.73 -3.22 -5.85
C ILE A 62 -9.12 -3.86 -7.10
N LEU A 63 -8.01 -3.33 -7.61
CA LEU A 63 -7.31 -3.82 -8.81
C LEU A 63 -6.38 -5.01 -8.52
N GLY A 64 -6.32 -5.48 -7.27
CA GLY A 64 -5.54 -6.65 -6.87
C GLY A 64 -4.04 -6.36 -6.73
N VAL A 65 -3.70 -5.13 -6.35
CA VAL A 65 -2.31 -4.70 -6.11
C VAL A 65 -2.06 -4.66 -4.59
N PRO A 66 -1.05 -5.39 -4.08
CA PRO A 66 -0.68 -5.33 -2.67
C PRO A 66 -0.12 -3.96 -2.30
N GLN A 67 -0.35 -3.50 -1.06
CA GLN A 67 -0.03 -2.14 -0.60
C GLN A 67 1.01 -2.13 0.52
N ILE A 68 1.90 -1.14 0.52
CA ILE A 68 2.72 -0.80 1.70
C ILE A 68 2.11 0.45 2.31
N CYS A 69 1.62 0.34 3.54
CA CYS A 69 0.89 1.39 4.23
C CYS A 69 1.80 2.07 5.24
N ILE A 70 2.04 3.37 5.07
CA ILE A 70 2.79 4.21 6.01
C ILE A 70 1.79 5.24 6.57
N PRO A 71 1.00 4.89 7.59
CA PRO A 71 0.00 5.80 8.11
C PRO A 71 0.66 6.96 8.85
N TYR A 72 0.12 8.15 8.62
CA TYR A 72 0.56 9.39 9.24
C TYR A 72 -0.32 9.75 10.44
N HIS A 73 -1.65 9.71 10.28
CA HIS A 73 -2.62 9.88 11.39
C HIS A 73 -4.05 9.46 11.03
N SER A 74 -4.90 9.39 12.07
CA SER A 74 -6.37 9.32 11.95
C SER A 74 -6.84 8.07 11.19
N GLU A 75 -7.69 8.24 10.17
CA GLU A 75 -8.31 7.13 9.43
C GLU A 75 -7.28 6.26 8.69
N GLN A 76 -6.07 6.77 8.44
CA GLN A 76 -5.02 6.01 7.76
C GLN A 76 -4.53 4.82 8.59
N GLU A 77 -4.48 4.93 9.92
CA GLU A 77 -4.08 3.82 10.79
C GLU A 77 -5.12 2.71 10.77
N TYR A 78 -6.41 3.08 10.80
CA TYR A 78 -7.51 2.13 10.71
C TYR A 78 -7.55 1.44 9.34
N THR A 79 -7.34 2.18 8.24
CA THR A 79 -7.18 1.63 6.90
C THR A 79 -5.99 0.66 6.82
N ALA A 80 -4.81 1.06 7.32
CA ALA A 80 -3.61 0.22 7.30
C ALA A 80 -3.84 -1.10 8.03
N ALA A 81 -4.48 -1.05 9.21
CA ALA A 81 -4.85 -2.23 9.98
C ALA A 81 -5.82 -3.15 9.24
N ILE A 82 -6.83 -2.60 8.55
CA ILE A 82 -7.76 -3.39 7.73
C ILE A 82 -7.01 -4.07 6.59
N LEU A 83 -6.19 -3.34 5.84
CA LEU A 83 -5.46 -3.89 4.70
C LEU A 83 -4.48 -4.99 5.12
N GLU A 84 -3.83 -4.81 6.27
CA GLU A 84 -2.96 -5.82 6.87
C GLU A 84 -3.74 -7.07 7.31
N ASN A 85 -4.89 -6.91 7.97
CA ASN A 85 -5.78 -8.03 8.34
C ASN A 85 -6.34 -8.78 7.14
N LEU A 86 -6.63 -8.06 6.04
CA LEU A 86 -7.02 -8.66 4.76
C LEU A 86 -5.86 -9.38 4.06
N GLY A 87 -4.62 -9.21 4.53
CA GLY A 87 -3.42 -9.78 3.92
C GLY A 87 -3.07 -9.14 2.58
N ILE A 88 -3.62 -7.97 2.26
CA ILE A 88 -3.35 -7.24 1.01
C ILE A 88 -2.49 -6.00 1.22
N GLY A 89 -2.18 -5.67 2.47
CA GLY A 89 -1.28 -4.59 2.85
C GLY A 89 -0.25 -5.02 3.88
N ILE A 90 0.83 -4.25 4.00
CA ILE A 90 1.79 -4.30 5.10
C ILE A 90 1.77 -2.94 5.79
N TRP A 91 1.50 -2.90 7.09
CA TRP A 91 1.67 -1.68 7.86
C TRP A 91 3.15 -1.52 8.24
N VAL A 92 3.74 -0.41 7.82
CA VAL A 92 5.09 0.01 8.21
C VAL A 92 5.06 0.99 9.39
N ASN A 93 5.79 0.68 10.46
CA ASN A 93 6.06 1.61 11.56
C ASN A 93 7.10 2.68 11.12
N ARG A 94 6.84 3.93 11.49
CA ARG A 94 7.69 5.09 11.19
C ARG A 94 8.96 5.18 12.02
N ASP A 95 9.05 4.51 13.17
CA ASP A 95 10.23 4.55 14.05
C ASP A 95 11.54 4.11 13.35
N ASN A 96 11.43 3.29 12.30
CA ASN A 96 12.56 2.87 11.44
C ASN A 96 12.12 2.72 9.97
N LEU A 97 11.59 3.81 9.42
CA LEU A 97 10.85 3.83 8.16
C LEU A 97 11.60 3.16 7.00
N ALA A 98 12.88 3.50 6.78
CA ALA A 98 13.66 2.96 5.67
C ALA A 98 13.79 1.43 5.71
N ASN A 99 14.15 0.89 6.87
CA ASN A 99 14.32 -0.55 7.07
C ASN A 99 12.99 -1.29 6.95
N GLU A 100 11.92 -0.75 7.55
CA GLU A 100 10.59 -1.36 7.50
C GLU A 100 10.03 -1.39 6.07
N ILE A 101 10.21 -0.30 5.30
CA ILE A 101 9.85 -0.27 3.88
C ILE A 101 10.65 -1.33 3.11
N SER A 102 11.97 -1.38 3.29
CA SER A 102 12.81 -2.38 2.62
C SER A 102 12.31 -3.80 2.89
N GLN A 103 12.02 -4.13 4.15
CA GLN A 103 11.44 -5.43 4.51
C GLN A 103 10.07 -5.68 3.88
N ALA A 104 9.20 -4.66 3.83
CA ALA A 104 7.90 -4.76 3.20
C ALA A 104 8.02 -5.03 1.68
N ILE A 105 8.97 -4.38 1.01
CA ILE A 105 9.29 -4.60 -0.40
C ILE A 105 9.72 -6.05 -0.63
N PHE A 106 10.65 -6.57 0.17
CA PHE A 106 11.08 -7.97 0.06
C PHE A 106 9.96 -8.98 0.32
N LYS A 107 8.96 -8.61 1.13
CA LYS A 107 7.79 -9.45 1.41
C LYS A 107 6.78 -9.44 0.26
N ILE A 108 6.68 -8.35 -0.51
CA ILE A 108 5.69 -8.17 -1.58
C ILE A 108 6.24 -8.58 -2.95
N LEU A 109 7.47 -8.19 -3.25
CA LEU A 109 8.06 -8.43 -4.56
C LEU A 109 8.40 -9.92 -4.74
N PRO A 110 8.13 -10.51 -5.92
CA PRO A 110 8.65 -11.82 -6.26
C PRO A 110 10.17 -11.78 -6.22
N HIS A 111 10.78 -12.63 -5.39
CA HIS A 111 12.20 -12.92 -5.55
C HIS A 111 12.42 -13.52 -6.96
N PRO A 112 13.48 -13.14 -7.71
CA PRO A 112 13.74 -13.67 -9.05
C PRO A 112 13.79 -15.20 -9.16
N GLN A 113 13.96 -15.90 -8.02
CA GLN A 113 14.00 -17.36 -7.93
C GLN A 113 12.64 -18.01 -7.67
N TYR A 114 11.58 -17.23 -7.42
CA TYR A 114 10.21 -17.67 -7.11
C TYR A 114 9.20 -17.04 -8.05
N PHE A 115 9.41 -17.22 -9.36
CA PHE A 115 8.54 -16.78 -10.45
C PHE A 115 7.20 -17.56 -10.49
N ASN A 116 6.48 -17.58 -9.37
CA ASN A 116 5.10 -18.05 -9.30
C ASN A 116 4.17 -16.89 -9.66
N LEU A 117 3.02 -17.19 -10.27
CA LEU A 117 2.03 -16.24 -10.81
C LEU A 117 1.69 -15.03 -9.91
N PHE A 118 1.87 -15.14 -8.59
CA PHE A 118 1.54 -14.09 -7.63
C PHE A 118 2.74 -13.45 -6.93
N GLY A 119 3.95 -14.02 -7.03
CA GLY A 119 5.17 -13.48 -6.42
C GLY A 119 5.26 -13.39 -4.89
N SER A 120 4.13 -13.18 -4.19
CA SER A 120 4.03 -13.17 -2.71
C SER A 120 2.63 -13.59 -2.24
N LYS A 121 2.48 -13.85 -0.94
CA LYS A 121 1.16 -14.07 -0.33
C LYS A 121 0.25 -12.85 -0.49
N TYR A 122 0.83 -11.64 -0.45
CA TYR A 122 0.08 -10.38 -0.52
C TYR A 122 -0.55 -10.20 -1.89
N SER A 123 0.20 -10.42 -2.97
CA SER A 123 -0.39 -10.33 -4.32
C SER A 123 -1.40 -11.44 -4.58
N LYS A 124 -1.23 -12.63 -3.98
CA LYS A 124 -2.23 -13.70 -4.06
C LYS A 124 -3.54 -13.28 -3.39
N TYR A 125 -3.49 -12.72 -2.18
CA TYR A 125 -4.69 -12.24 -1.49
C TYR A 125 -5.33 -11.05 -2.22
N ALA A 126 -4.53 -10.11 -2.70
CA ALA A 126 -5.02 -8.97 -3.47
C ALA A 126 -5.73 -9.43 -4.74
N TRP A 127 -5.15 -10.39 -5.47
CA TRP A 127 -5.79 -11.02 -6.62
C TRP A 127 -7.13 -11.69 -6.26
N ASN A 128 -7.17 -12.46 -5.17
CA ASN A 128 -8.40 -13.12 -4.75
C ASN A 128 -9.51 -12.12 -4.40
N ILE A 129 -9.20 -11.03 -3.71
CA ILE A 129 -10.18 -9.97 -3.41
C ILE A 129 -10.69 -9.33 -4.70
N ARG A 130 -9.80 -9.03 -5.65
CA ARG A 130 -10.19 -8.52 -6.98
C ARG A 130 -11.14 -9.48 -7.69
N GLU A 131 -10.84 -10.77 -7.71
CA GLU A 131 -11.69 -11.78 -8.35
C GLU A 131 -13.05 -11.87 -7.66
N MET A 132 -13.11 -11.78 -6.33
CA MET A 132 -14.37 -11.74 -5.59
C MET A 132 -15.22 -10.52 -5.98
N ILE A 133 -14.61 -9.33 -6.05
CA ILE A 133 -15.31 -8.10 -6.44
C ILE A 133 -15.80 -8.17 -7.89
N SER A 134 -14.97 -8.74 -8.78
CA SER A 134 -15.25 -8.83 -10.22
C SER A 134 -16.33 -9.85 -10.56
N ASN A 135 -16.33 -10.99 -9.86
CA ASN A 135 -17.29 -12.07 -10.07
C ASN A 135 -18.61 -11.86 -9.29
N ASP A 136 -18.67 -10.86 -8.42
CA ASP A 136 -19.90 -10.50 -7.73
C ASP A 136 -20.92 -9.89 -8.71
N VAL A 137 -22.02 -10.60 -8.94
CA VAL A 137 -23.11 -10.22 -9.85
C VAL A 137 -24.07 -9.17 -9.26
N HIS A 138 -23.94 -8.80 -7.99
CA HIS A 138 -24.77 -7.75 -7.38
C HIS A 138 -24.44 -6.39 -7.99
N GLN A 139 -25.48 -5.55 -8.20
CA GLN A 139 -25.37 -4.20 -8.78
C GLN A 139 -24.79 -3.15 -7.81
N TYR A 140 -23.90 -3.56 -6.91
CA TYR A 140 -23.22 -2.66 -6.01
C TYR A 140 -21.98 -2.03 -6.65
N SER A 141 -21.59 -0.86 -6.15
CA SER A 141 -20.30 -0.29 -6.52
C SER A 141 -19.17 -1.21 -6.05
N GLN A 142 -18.02 -1.17 -6.72
CA GLN A 142 -16.84 -1.96 -6.30
C GLN A 142 -16.42 -1.65 -4.86
N LYS A 143 -16.66 -0.41 -4.41
CA LYS A 143 -16.40 0.04 -3.04
C LYS A 143 -17.30 -0.66 -2.04
N ASP A 144 -18.60 -0.75 -2.31
CA ASP A 144 -19.56 -1.42 -1.41
C ASP A 144 -19.27 -2.92 -1.30
N LYS A 145 -18.89 -3.55 -2.42
CA LYS A 145 -18.47 -4.97 -2.44
C LYS A 145 -17.23 -5.20 -1.57
N LEU A 146 -16.26 -4.29 -1.63
CA LEU A 146 -15.08 -4.36 -0.79
C LEU A 146 -15.41 -4.17 0.69
N LEU A 147 -16.30 -3.22 1.03
CA LEU A 147 -16.74 -3.00 2.40
C LEU A 147 -17.47 -4.23 2.99
N ASP A 148 -18.23 -4.96 2.18
CA ASP A 148 -18.84 -6.22 2.59
C ASP A 148 -17.79 -7.31 2.88
N ILE A 149 -16.75 -7.42 2.05
CA ILE A 149 -15.61 -8.32 2.31
C ILE A 149 -14.91 -7.95 3.63
N VAL A 150 -14.64 -6.65 3.84
CA VAL A 150 -14.05 -6.13 5.09
C VAL A 150 -14.92 -6.50 6.30
N ALA A 151 -16.23 -6.27 6.22
CA ALA A 151 -17.16 -6.57 7.30
C ALA A 151 -17.15 -8.05 7.69
N ARG A 152 -17.09 -8.97 6.72
CA ARG A 152 -17.00 -10.42 6.96
C ARG A 152 -15.70 -10.81 7.65
N VAL A 153 -14.59 -10.13 7.35
CA VAL A 153 -13.28 -10.43 7.98
C VAL A 153 -13.22 -9.90 9.40
N ILE A 154 -13.81 -8.72 9.67
CA ILE A 154 -13.83 -8.14 11.03
C ILE A 154 -14.74 -8.94 11.99
N GLN A 155 -15.74 -9.67 11.49
CA GLN A 155 -16.67 -10.45 12.30
C GLN A 155 -16.18 -11.86 12.68
N ASN A 156 -15.07 -12.34 12.11
CA ASN A 156 -14.47 -13.64 12.41
C ASN A 156 -13.26 -13.50 13.33
#